data_AF-A0A9X2GLC6-F1
#
_entry.id   AF-A0A9X2GLC6-F1
#
_cell.length_a   1.000
_cell.length_b   1.000
_cell.length_c   1.000
_cell.angle_alpha   90.00
_cell.angle_beta   90.00
_cell.angle_gamma   90.00
#
_symmetry.space_group_name_H-M   'P 1'
#
loop_
_entity.id
_entity.type
_entity.pdbx_description
1 polymer ?
#
loop_
_entity_poly.entity_id
_entity_poly.type
_entity_poly.pdbx_seq_one_letter_code
_entity_poly.pdbx_strand_id
1 'polypeptide(L)'
;MAGGERRSLGTQLNLFADRPVPSAGSPLDRLLQALRAEPLTRRVHGLRLFTSHHDGRLQINEVLLDSEPWPGGEAVVADSPAPLPDGRVAVRIFGPAGACRGRVVLGDLTAS
;
A
#
# COMPACT_ATOMS: atom_id res chain seq x y z
N MET A 1 -22.28 24.36 -18.62
CA MET A 1 -21.81 22.97 -18.71
C MET A 1 -20.58 22.82 -17.85
N ALA A 2 -20.71 22.25 -16.65
CA ALA A 2 -19.59 22.08 -15.74
C ALA A 2 -18.81 20.82 -16.13
N GLY A 3 -17.58 21.01 -16.62
CA GLY A 3 -16.62 19.92 -16.81
C GLY A 3 -16.26 19.37 -15.43
N GLY A 4 -16.78 18.19 -15.11
CA GLY A 4 -16.40 17.48 -13.90
C GLY A 4 -14.97 16.97 -14.03
N GLU A 5 -14.02 17.68 -13.44
CA GLU A 5 -12.68 17.16 -13.24
C GLU A 5 -12.78 15.90 -12.37
N ARG A 6 -12.56 14.74 -12.98
CA ARG A 6 -12.32 13.50 -12.23
C ARG A 6 -10.94 13.63 -11.59
N ARG A 7 -10.88 14.23 -10.40
CA ARG A 7 -9.71 14.16 -9.53
C ARG A 7 -9.57 12.71 -9.07
N SER A 8 -8.77 11.95 -9.79
CA SER A 8 -8.17 10.73 -9.26
C SER A 8 -7.24 11.19 -8.13
N LEU A 9 -7.65 11.03 -6.87
CA LEU A 9 -6.72 11.13 -5.75
C LEU A 9 -5.64 10.07 -6.01
N GLY A 10 -4.44 10.52 -6.41
CA GLY A 10 -3.36 9.61 -6.77
C GLY A 10 -2.99 8.71 -5.60
N THR A 11 -2.61 7.47 -5.90
CA THR A 11 -2.02 6.60 -4.90
C THR A 11 -0.56 7.02 -4.69
N GLN A 12 -0.19 7.40 -3.47
CA GLN A 12 1.19 7.64 -3.10
C GLN A 12 1.76 6.39 -2.46
N LEU A 13 2.82 5.83 -3.04
CA LEU A 13 3.65 4.77 -2.46
C LEU A 13 5.00 5.39 -2.08
N ASN A 14 5.38 5.28 -0.81
CA ASN A 14 6.70 5.65 -0.32
C ASN A 14 7.41 4.40 0.18
N LEU A 15 8.66 4.23 -0.24
CA LEU A 15 9.57 3.21 0.25
C LEU A 15 10.71 3.91 0.98
N PHE A 16 10.94 3.53 2.24
CA PHE A 16 12.05 4.01 3.03
C PHE A 16 13.01 2.85 3.23
N ALA A 17 14.16 2.89 2.58
CA ALA A 17 15.21 1.90 2.72
C ALA A 17 16.57 2.56 2.56
N ASP A 18 17.59 1.96 3.16
CA ASP A 18 19.00 2.33 3.04
C ASP A 18 19.65 1.81 1.75
N ARG A 19 18.93 0.96 1.01
CA ARG A 19 19.36 0.34 -0.25
C ARG A 19 18.20 0.24 -1.24
N PRO A 20 18.47 0.09 -2.55
CA PRO A 20 17.43 -0.15 -3.54
C PRO A 20 16.53 -1.33 -3.16
N VAL A 21 15.22 -1.12 -3.20
CA VAL A 21 14.21 -2.12 -2.87
C VAL A 21 13.72 -2.78 -4.16
N PRO A 22 13.67 -4.12 -4.25
CA PRO A 22 13.00 -4.82 -5.34
C PRO A 22 11.55 -4.33 -5.50
N SER A 23 11.01 -4.40 -6.71
CA SER A 23 9.62 -3.98 -6.96
C SER A 23 8.65 -4.73 -6.05
N ALA A 24 7.81 -3.98 -5.31
CA ALA A 24 6.76 -4.51 -4.44
C ALA A 24 5.50 -4.96 -5.20
N GLY A 25 5.63 -5.39 -6.46
CA GLY A 25 4.49 -5.71 -7.33
C GLY A 25 3.61 -6.84 -6.81
N SER A 26 4.18 -7.98 -6.45
CA SER A 26 3.39 -9.15 -6.07
C SER A 26 2.64 -9.03 -4.73
N PRO A 27 3.19 -8.42 -3.66
CA PRO A 27 2.42 -8.16 -2.44
C PRO A 27 1.31 -7.14 -2.67
N LEU A 28 1.57 -6.11 -3.49
CA LEU A 28 0.57 -5.12 -3.85
C LEU A 28 -0.59 -5.77 -4.61
N ASP A 29 -0.32 -6.63 -5.59
CA ASP A 29 -1.36 -7.35 -6.35
C ASP A 29 -2.27 -8.19 -5.43
N ARG A 30 -1.69 -8.87 -4.43
CA ARG A 30 -2.46 -9.62 -3.43
C ARG A 30 -3.34 -8.71 -2.58
N LEU A 31 -2.82 -7.56 -2.14
CA LEU A 31 -3.58 -6.58 -1.38
C LEU A 31 -4.75 -6.02 -2.21
N LEU A 32 -4.51 -5.74 -3.50
CA LEU A 32 -5.55 -5.31 -4.43
C LEU A 32 -6.62 -6.38 -4.64
N GLN A 33 -6.23 -7.65 -4.65
CA GLN A 33 -7.17 -8.76 -4.76
C GLN A 33 -8.04 -8.87 -3.51
N ALA A 34 -7.46 -8.80 -2.31
CA ALA A 34 -8.23 -8.78 -1.07
C ALA A 34 -9.20 -7.59 -1.02
N LEU A 35 -8.74 -6.41 -1.44
CA LEU A 35 -9.56 -5.20 -1.49
C LEU A 35 -10.75 -5.31 -2.46
N ARG A 36 -10.61 -6.12 -3.54
CA ARG A 36 -11.72 -6.40 -4.47
C ARG A 36 -12.76 -7.36 -3.89
N ALA A 37 -12.37 -8.19 -2.92
CA ALA A 37 -13.28 -9.13 -2.25
C ALA A 37 -14.07 -8.47 -1.11
N GLU A 38 -13.62 -7.32 -0.62
CA GLU A 38 -14.34 -6.55 0.40
C GLU A 38 -15.70 -6.03 -0.14
N PRO A 39 -16.78 -6.09 0.66
CA PRO A 39 -18.11 -5.60 0.27
C PRO A 39 -18.20 -4.07 0.35
N LEU A 40 -17.35 -3.38 -0.42
CA LEU A 40 -17.28 -1.93 -0.46
C LEU A 40 -18.56 -1.33 -1.05
N THR A 41 -19.02 -0.24 -0.45
CA THR A 41 -20.13 0.54 -0.99
C THR A 41 -19.69 1.34 -2.22
N ARG A 42 -20.63 1.97 -2.94
CA ARG A 42 -20.31 2.84 -4.09
C ARG A 42 -19.70 4.21 -3.69
N ARG A 43 -19.28 4.37 -2.44
CA ARG A 43 -18.63 5.59 -1.94
C ARG A 43 -17.13 5.53 -2.22
N VAL A 44 -16.46 6.67 -2.06
CA VAL A 44 -15.00 6.68 -2.05
C VAL A 44 -14.55 6.08 -0.72
N HIS A 45 -13.74 5.03 -0.80
CA HIS A 45 -13.13 4.38 0.35
C HIS A 45 -11.65 4.74 0.41
N GLY A 46 -11.10 4.98 1.59
CA GLY A 46 -9.69 5.31 1.80
C GLY A 46 -8.88 4.08 2.21
N LEU A 47 -7.74 3.84 1.57
CA LEU A 47 -6.78 2.81 1.99
C LEU A 47 -5.52 3.49 2.52
N ARG A 48 -5.11 3.11 3.73
CA ARG A 48 -3.80 3.43 4.30
C ARG A 48 -3.07 2.13 4.59
N LEU A 49 -1.83 2.04 4.15
CA LEU A 49 -0.93 0.97 4.57
C LEU A 49 0.34 1.61 5.12
N PHE A 50 0.79 1.12 6.27
CA PHE A 50 2.11 1.39 6.80
C PHE A 50 2.69 0.10 7.36
N THR A 51 3.77 -0.36 6.75
CA THR A 51 4.49 -1.54 7.21
C THR A 51 5.95 -1.20 7.42
N SER A 52 6.57 -1.85 8.39
CA SER A 52 8.02 -1.77 8.58
C SER A 52 8.58 -3.15 8.83
N HIS A 53 9.74 -3.41 8.25
CA HIS A 53 10.47 -4.65 8.40
C HIS A 53 11.89 -4.33 8.87
N HIS A 54 12.44 -5.22 9.69
CA HIS A 54 13.83 -5.21 10.11
C HIS A 54 14.38 -6.62 9.99
N ASP A 55 15.45 -6.79 9.23
CA ASP A 55 16.10 -8.09 8.98
C ASP A 55 15.08 -9.16 8.54
N GLY A 56 14.27 -8.80 7.54
CA GLY A 56 13.25 -9.67 6.96
C GLY A 56 12.02 -9.91 7.84
N ARG A 57 11.96 -9.33 9.05
CA ARG A 57 10.86 -9.53 10.00
C ARG A 57 9.95 -8.32 10.07
N LEU A 58 8.65 -8.55 9.90
CA LEU A 58 7.61 -7.54 10.08
C LEU A 58 7.62 -7.01 11.53
N GLN A 59 7.76 -5.70 11.68
CA GLN A 59 7.77 -4.98 12.95
C GLN A 59 6.46 -4.21 13.16
N ILE A 60 5.98 -3.56 12.10
CA ILE A 60 4.71 -2.81 12.12
C ILE A 60 3.86 -3.30 10.96
N ASN A 61 2.59 -3.58 11.25
CA ASN A 61 1.57 -3.96 10.28
C ASN A 61 0.31 -3.13 10.52
N GLU A 62 0.26 -1.93 9.94
CA GLU A 62 -0.93 -1.08 9.98
C GLU A 62 -1.57 -1.08 8.60
N VAL A 63 -2.75 -1.67 8.49
CA VAL A 63 -3.56 -1.60 7.27
C VAL A 63 -4.95 -1.10 7.64
N LEU A 64 -5.28 0.11 7.19
CA LEU A 64 -6.56 0.75 7.49
C LEU A 64 -7.41 0.89 6.24
N LEU A 65 -8.69 0.52 6.36
CA LEU A 65 -9.74 0.79 5.39
C LEU A 65 -10.72 1.77 6.02
N ASP A 66 -10.91 2.93 5.40
CA ASP A 66 -11.69 4.06 5.93
C ASP A 66 -11.23 4.52 7.32
N SER A 67 -9.93 4.42 7.60
CA SER A 67 -9.28 4.74 8.89
C SER A 67 -9.57 3.75 10.02
N GLU A 68 -10.24 2.64 9.73
CA GLU A 68 -10.43 1.53 10.65
C GLU A 68 -9.45 0.39 10.33
N PRO A 69 -8.95 -0.36 11.33
CA PRO A 69 -8.13 -1.54 11.10
C PRO A 69 -8.83 -2.52 10.16
N TRP A 70 -8.08 -3.04 9.19
CA TRP A 70 -8.60 -3.98 8.18
C TRP A 70 -7.88 -5.33 8.30
N PRO A 71 -8.46 -6.31 9.04
CA PRO A 71 -7.84 -7.60 9.29
C PRO A 71 -7.49 -8.39 8.02
N GLY A 72 -8.31 -8.28 6.96
CA GLY A 72 -8.04 -8.93 5.67
C GLY A 72 -6.78 -8.37 4.99
N GLY A 73 -6.54 -7.07 5.10
CA GLY A 73 -5.34 -6.43 4.59
C GLY A 73 -4.11 -6.75 5.43
N GLU A 74 -4.24 -6.74 6.76
CA GLU A 74 -3.17 -7.13 7.68
C GLU A 74 -2.71 -8.57 7.46
N ALA A 75 -3.63 -9.50 7.22
CA ALA A 75 -3.31 -10.89 6.92
C ALA A 75 -2.51 -11.04 5.62
N VAL A 76 -2.89 -10.32 4.56
CA VAL A 76 -2.14 -10.32 3.29
C VAL A 76 -0.71 -9.82 3.49
N VAL A 77 -0.53 -8.77 4.27
CA VAL A 77 0.80 -8.24 4.59
C VAL A 77 1.61 -9.22 5.42
N ALA A 78 1.00 -9.83 6.44
CA ALA A 78 1.68 -10.78 7.32
C ALA A 78 2.17 -12.02 6.56
N ASP A 79 1.42 -12.48 5.56
CA ASP A 79 1.78 -13.61 4.69
C ASP A 79 2.70 -13.22 3.51
N SER A 80 3.04 -11.93 3.38
CA SER A 80 3.92 -11.44 2.33
C SER A 80 5.37 -11.44 2.79
N PRO A 81 6.33 -11.83 1.94
CA PRO A 81 7.74 -11.71 2.28
C PRO A 81 8.12 -10.23 2.43
N ALA A 82 9.07 -9.96 3.33
CA ALA A 82 9.65 -8.63 3.46
C ALA A 82 10.23 -8.16 2.11
N PRO A 83 10.08 -6.87 1.76
CA PRO A 83 10.65 -6.34 0.51
C PRO A 83 12.18 -6.49 0.43
N LEU A 84 12.85 -6.52 1.58
CA LEU A 84 14.28 -6.76 1.71
C LEU A 84 14.54 -7.85 2.77
N PRO A 85 15.48 -8.78 2.52
CA PRO A 85 15.82 -9.84 3.49
C PRO A 85 16.58 -9.31 4.71
N ASP A 86 17.34 -8.21 4.55
CA ASP A 86 18.18 -7.61 5.59
C ASP A 86 17.98 -6.10 5.63
N GLY A 87 18.29 -5.48 6.77
CA GLY A 87 18.23 -4.04 6.94
C GLY A 87 16.83 -3.53 7.25
N ARG A 88 16.64 -2.21 7.19
CA ARG A 88 15.37 -1.54 7.50
C ARG A 88 14.64 -1.18 6.22
N VAL A 89 13.39 -1.62 6.10
CA VAL A 89 12.49 -1.16 5.03
C VAL A 89 11.13 -0.81 5.60
N ALA A 90 10.62 0.38 5.25
CA ALA A 90 9.24 0.74 5.52
C ALA A 90 8.49 1.07 4.22
N VAL A 91 7.24 0.63 4.15
CA VAL A 91 6.35 0.85 3.01
C VAL A 91 5.15 1.66 3.50
N ARG A 92 4.82 2.74 2.79
CA ARG A 92 3.67 3.58 3.11
C ARG A 92 2.82 3.83 1.87
N ILE A 93 1.54 3.48 1.92
CA ILE A 93 0.57 3.71 0.84
C ILE A 93 -0.58 4.57 1.32
N PHE A 94 -0.95 5.57 0.53
CA PHE A 94 -2.20 6.32 0.66
C PHE A 94 -2.90 6.38 -0.68
N GLY A 95 -4.18 6.10 -0.70
CA GLY A 95 -4.98 6.32 -1.90
C GLY A 95 -6.43 5.92 -1.70
N PRO A 96 -7.33 6.29 -2.61
CA PRO A 96 -8.67 5.75 -2.59
C PRO A 96 -8.59 4.28 -3.00
N ALA A 97 -9.31 3.41 -2.29
CA ALA A 97 -9.35 1.96 -2.55
C ALA A 97 -9.69 1.63 -4.01
N GLY A 98 -10.49 2.49 -4.67
CA GLY A 98 -10.82 2.37 -6.09
C GLY A 98 -9.73 2.79 -7.09
N ALA A 99 -8.79 3.68 -6.71
CA ALA A 99 -7.70 4.11 -7.61
C ALA A 99 -6.49 3.19 -7.57
N CYS A 100 -6.36 2.33 -6.56
CA CYS A 100 -5.31 1.32 -6.54
C CYS A 100 -5.48 0.25 -7.65
N ARG A 101 -6.50 0.37 -8.51
CA ARG A 101 -6.64 -0.37 -9.77
C ARG A 101 -5.73 0.14 -10.90
N GLY A 102 -5.08 1.30 -10.72
CA GLY A 102 -4.11 1.88 -11.66
C GLY A 102 -2.67 1.61 -11.25
N ARG A 103 -1.79 1.50 -12.25
CA ARG A 103 -0.33 1.27 -12.13
C ARG A 103 0.28 2.19 -11.06
N VAL A 104 0.72 1.60 -9.95
CA VAL A 104 1.46 2.35 -8.91
C VAL A 104 2.85 2.64 -9.45
N VAL A 105 3.15 3.93 -9.65
CA VAL A 105 4.49 4.40 -10.02
C VAL A 105 5.28 4.51 -8.72
N LEU A 106 6.32 3.68 -8.58
CA LEU A 106 7.30 3.78 -7.50
C LEU A 106 7.95 5.17 -7.62
N GLY A 107 7.73 6.05 -6.63
CA GLY A 107 8.54 7.23 -6.47
C GLY A 107 9.82 6.84 -5.74
N ASP A 108 10.96 6.85 -6.43
CA ASP A 108 12.27 6.80 -5.78
C ASP A 108 12.43 8.08 -4.93
N LEU A 109 12.39 7.91 -3.62
CA LEU A 109 12.85 8.92 -2.67
C LEU A 109 14.16 8.41 -2.08
N THR A 110 15.26 8.78 -2.73
CA THR A 110 16.58 8.73 -2.10
C THR A 110 16.54 9.67 -0.89
N ALA A 111 16.62 9.11 0.31
CA ALA A 111 16.84 9.89 1.53
C ALA A 111 18.14 10.70 1.36
N SER A 112 18.04 12.03 1.44
CA SER A 112 19.18 12.93 1.64
C SER A 112 19.38 13.17 3.14
#